data_AF-A0A956F2V7-F1
#
_entry.id   AF-A0A956F2V7-F1
#
_cell.length_a   1.000
_cell.length_b   1.000
_cell.length_c   1.000
_cell.angle_alpha   90.00
_cell.angle_beta   90.00
_cell.angle_gamma   90.00
#
_symmetry.space_group_name_H-M   'P 1'
#
loop_
_entity.id
_entity.type
_entity.pdbx_description
1 polymer ?
#
loop_
_entity_poly.entity_id
_entity_poly.type
_entity_poly.pdbx_seq_one_letter_code
_entity_poly.pdbx_strand_id
1 'polypeptide(L)'
;MSERIIVCFYSKRVKVRLPEQANHLQTARALTKRAAARGGNVVAWGARSLAFDFDFDAAEDAIEFASDEVSGDPLPFGVGIAQGEQEPIDEMVAGYTLSWGPALVRAEALARIAREGEVLVEPNFDPIRTGDLLTRGRRLRALGKERVRGLLLDTNHPWRGDLAAMVSELMTPLLIGRPQLGEMLVPAGNLGIVRAARGMGGSRFLGELARTLEPGRVLRLSPSLMGEPFGALRRGLLKARSRGQAPAVLEGTHAESLESLLGGEGLDLDSCAGLLRAWLKPASERGPSGAMLLDDVHDIDSDTLEAIRVAIEDTPFRLIVRAHPEAKMPGPLADLNVVVEAKLRALEGREAIDLARAWLNGELDDDLAERFAKLGRG
;
A
#
# COMPACT_ATOMS: atom_id res chain seq x y z
N MET A 1 37.44 12.95 -14.16
CA MET A 1 36.29 12.01 -14.04
C MET A 1 35.19 12.70 -13.26
N SER A 2 33.99 12.71 -13.80
CA SER A 2 32.80 13.28 -13.16
C SER A 2 31.75 12.19 -13.02
N GLU A 3 31.03 12.16 -11.91
CA GLU A 3 29.88 11.28 -11.75
C GLU A 3 28.71 11.80 -12.60
N ARG A 4 28.10 10.90 -13.37
CA ARG A 4 27.05 11.21 -14.35
C ARG A 4 25.97 10.14 -14.32
N ILE A 5 24.77 10.54 -14.73
CA ILE A 5 23.67 9.62 -15.00
C ILE A 5 23.63 9.37 -16.50
N ILE A 6 23.73 8.10 -16.91
CA ILE A 6 23.69 7.72 -18.32
C ILE A 6 22.35 7.09 -18.65
N VAL A 7 21.67 7.64 -19.67
CA VAL A 7 20.48 7.06 -20.28
C VAL A 7 20.85 6.53 -21.66
N CYS A 8 20.73 5.22 -21.87
CA CYS A 8 21.06 4.56 -23.13
C CYS A 8 19.82 3.94 -23.77
N PHE A 9 19.59 4.26 -25.04
CA PHE A 9 18.56 3.66 -25.89
C PHE A 9 19.19 2.60 -26.78
N TYR A 10 18.55 1.43 -26.90
CA TYR A 10 19.03 0.35 -27.77
C TYR A 10 17.92 -0.22 -28.66
N SER A 11 18.08 -0.09 -29.97
CA SER A 11 17.11 -0.54 -30.98
C SER A 11 17.10 -2.05 -31.11
N LYS A 12 15.92 -2.68 -31.01
CA LYS A 12 15.79 -4.14 -31.16
C LYS A 12 15.66 -4.60 -32.62
N ARG A 13 15.39 -3.69 -33.56
CA ARG A 13 15.23 -4.04 -34.98
C ARG A 13 16.58 -4.39 -35.61
N VAL A 14 16.70 -5.64 -36.05
CA VAL A 14 17.96 -6.23 -36.58
C VAL A 14 18.14 -5.98 -38.09
N LYS A 15 17.09 -5.58 -38.81
CA LYS A 15 17.12 -5.33 -40.26
C LYS A 15 16.48 -3.99 -40.55
N VAL A 16 17.32 -2.94 -40.67
CA VAL A 16 16.86 -1.63 -41.17
C VAL A 16 16.91 -1.69 -42.70
N ARG A 17 15.76 -1.67 -43.38
CA ARG A 17 15.71 -1.50 -44.84
C ARG A 17 16.12 -0.05 -45.18
N LEU A 18 16.70 0.21 -46.36
CA LEU A 18 17.17 1.55 -46.77
C LEU A 18 16.17 2.71 -46.52
N PRO A 19 14.85 2.61 -46.77
CA PRO A 19 13.90 3.67 -46.43
C PRO A 19 13.67 3.86 -44.91
N GLU A 20 13.96 2.86 -44.07
CA GLU A 20 13.86 2.97 -42.60
C GLU A 20 15.09 3.64 -41.96
N GLN A 21 16.21 3.77 -42.69
CA GLN A 21 17.41 4.45 -42.21
C GLN A 21 17.19 5.96 -42.03
N ALA A 22 16.42 6.57 -42.95
CA ALA A 22 16.00 7.97 -42.84
C ALA A 22 15.17 8.20 -41.55
N ASN A 23 14.31 7.23 -41.20
CA ASN A 23 13.53 7.28 -39.96
C ASN A 23 14.42 7.13 -38.72
N HIS A 24 15.42 6.23 -38.72
CA HIS A 24 16.29 6.06 -37.55
C HIS A 24 17.12 7.32 -37.25
N LEU A 25 17.68 7.98 -38.27
CA LEU A 25 18.42 9.23 -38.07
C LEU A 25 17.51 10.36 -37.60
N GLN A 26 16.28 10.45 -38.11
CA GLN A 26 15.28 11.42 -37.64
C GLN A 26 14.90 11.16 -36.18
N THR A 27 14.69 9.90 -35.79
CA THR A 27 14.44 9.51 -34.40
C THR A 27 15.61 9.86 -33.49
N ALA A 28 16.85 9.57 -33.91
CA ALA A 28 18.04 9.93 -33.14
C ALA A 28 18.15 11.45 -32.96
N ARG A 29 17.92 12.25 -34.01
CA ARG A 29 17.89 13.72 -33.92
C ARG A 29 16.78 14.23 -33.00
N ALA A 30 15.61 13.60 -33.02
CA ALA A 30 14.50 13.97 -32.16
C ALA A 30 14.81 13.67 -30.69
N LEU A 31 15.39 12.49 -30.40
CA LEU A 31 15.89 12.13 -29.08
C LEU A 31 16.95 13.11 -28.60
N THR A 32 17.93 13.47 -29.44
CA THR A 32 18.95 14.46 -29.09
C THR A 32 18.37 15.81 -28.71
N LYS A 33 17.37 16.31 -29.46
CA LYS A 33 16.71 17.58 -29.13
C LYS A 33 15.98 17.52 -27.79
N ARG A 34 15.30 16.41 -27.50
CA ARG A 34 14.54 16.24 -26.24
C ARG A 34 15.44 16.02 -25.04
N ALA A 35 16.53 15.26 -25.19
CA ALA A 35 17.55 15.12 -24.16
C ALA A 35 18.17 16.50 -23.83
N ALA A 36 18.57 17.26 -24.85
CA ALA A 36 19.16 18.59 -24.66
C ALA A 36 18.20 19.58 -23.99
N ALA A 37 16.90 19.50 -24.26
CA ALA A 37 15.89 20.31 -23.59
C ALA A 37 15.79 20.04 -22.07
N ARG A 38 16.31 18.89 -21.62
CA ARG A 38 16.38 18.44 -20.22
C ARG A 38 17.81 18.45 -19.66
N GLY A 39 18.71 19.20 -20.29
CA GLY A 39 20.11 19.30 -19.85
C GLY A 39 21.00 18.10 -20.19
N GLY A 40 20.50 17.11 -20.94
CA GLY A 40 21.29 15.95 -21.33
C GLY A 40 22.15 16.17 -22.58
N ASN A 41 23.36 15.61 -22.62
CA ASN A 41 24.25 15.70 -23.79
C ASN A 41 24.50 14.31 -24.40
N VAL A 42 24.72 14.24 -25.72
CA VAL A 42 25.05 12.95 -26.35
C VAL A 42 26.50 12.60 -26.02
N VAL A 43 26.69 11.43 -25.41
CA VAL A 43 28.02 10.93 -25.02
C VAL A 43 28.52 9.75 -25.82
N ALA A 44 27.61 8.99 -26.43
CA ALA A 44 27.97 7.91 -27.35
C ALA A 44 26.87 7.64 -28.35
N TRP A 45 27.26 7.17 -29.54
CA TRP A 45 26.34 6.70 -30.57
C TRP A 45 26.85 5.40 -31.18
N GLY A 46 25.94 4.63 -31.76
CA GLY A 46 26.27 3.43 -32.51
C GLY A 46 25.16 3.09 -33.49
N ALA A 47 25.37 2.06 -34.30
CA ALA A 47 24.39 1.64 -35.31
C ALA A 47 23.02 1.24 -34.72
N ARG A 48 22.97 0.95 -33.42
CA ARG A 48 21.76 0.53 -32.70
C ARG A 48 21.58 1.20 -31.35
N SER A 49 22.50 2.07 -30.95
CA SER A 49 22.52 2.66 -29.62
C SER A 49 22.73 4.16 -29.67
N LEU A 50 22.13 4.86 -28.72
CA LEU A 50 22.35 6.27 -28.49
C LEU A 50 22.34 6.50 -26.98
N ALA A 51 23.37 7.14 -26.45
CA ALA A 51 23.53 7.37 -25.02
C ALA A 51 23.68 8.85 -24.72
N PHE A 52 23.06 9.25 -23.61
CA PHE A 52 23.05 10.61 -23.12
C PHE A 52 23.56 10.64 -21.68
N ASP A 53 24.35 11.65 -21.33
CA ASP A 53 24.67 11.94 -19.95
C ASP A 53 23.82 13.08 -19.40
N PHE A 54 23.58 13.03 -18.10
CA PHE A 54 22.97 14.06 -17.29
C PHE A 54 23.86 14.30 -16.07
N ASP A 55 23.77 15.51 -15.50
CA ASP A 55 24.40 15.80 -14.22
C ASP A 55 23.87 14.87 -13.12
N PHE A 56 24.67 14.66 -12.06
CA PHE A 56 24.34 13.69 -11.01
C PHE A 56 23.09 14.08 -10.19
N ASP A 57 22.78 15.37 -10.14
CA ASP A 57 21.60 15.94 -9.48
C ASP A 57 20.37 16.01 -10.41
N ALA A 58 20.54 15.79 -11.72
CA ALA A 58 19.47 15.77 -12.73
C ALA A 58 18.81 14.39 -12.88
N ALA A 59 18.65 13.66 -11.77
CA ALA A 59 18.03 12.34 -11.78
C ALA A 59 16.56 12.36 -12.22
N GLU A 60 15.84 13.43 -11.86
CA GLU A 60 14.45 13.67 -12.25
C GLU A 60 14.32 13.79 -13.77
N ASP A 61 15.09 14.70 -14.37
CA ASP A 61 15.14 14.92 -15.82
C ASP A 61 15.52 13.66 -16.60
N ALA A 62 16.50 12.89 -16.12
CA ALA A 62 16.94 11.66 -16.78
C ALA A 62 15.85 10.57 -16.77
N ILE A 63 15.12 10.46 -15.66
CA ILE A 63 14.04 9.48 -15.48
C ILE A 63 12.79 9.86 -16.28
N GLU A 64 12.40 11.13 -16.25
CA GLU A 64 11.30 11.66 -17.06
C GLU A 64 11.60 11.51 -18.54
N PHE A 65 12.82 11.85 -18.96
CA PHE A 65 13.25 11.65 -20.33
C PHE A 65 13.11 10.19 -20.74
N ALA A 66 13.64 9.24 -19.96
CA ALA A 66 13.54 7.83 -20.29
C ALA A 66 12.08 7.33 -20.32
N SER A 67 11.24 7.83 -19.41
CA SER A 67 9.85 7.42 -19.27
C SER A 67 8.98 7.94 -20.42
N ASP A 68 9.09 9.23 -20.76
CA ASP A 68 8.34 9.84 -21.85
C ASP A 68 8.62 9.19 -23.21
N GLU A 69 9.88 8.80 -23.46
CA GLU A 69 10.26 8.16 -24.72
C GLU A 69 9.71 6.74 -24.90
N VAL A 70 9.27 6.10 -23.81
CA VAL A 70 8.61 4.79 -23.85
C VAL A 70 7.10 4.87 -23.61
N SER A 71 6.63 5.94 -22.96
CA SER A 71 5.23 6.23 -22.65
C SER A 71 4.60 7.02 -23.80
N GLY A 72 4.26 6.34 -24.89
CA GLY A 72 3.66 6.95 -26.09
C GLY A 72 3.50 5.95 -27.23
N ASP A 73 3.62 6.41 -28.47
CA ASP A 73 3.79 5.51 -29.63
C ASP A 73 5.15 4.82 -29.47
N PRO A 74 5.20 3.52 -29.14
CA PRO A 74 6.40 2.91 -28.59
C PRO A 74 7.51 2.91 -29.63
N LEU A 75 8.54 3.71 -29.38
CA LEU A 75 9.77 3.62 -30.13
C LEU A 75 10.36 2.21 -29.90
N PRO A 76 10.99 1.58 -30.92
CA PRO A 76 11.46 0.18 -30.84
C PRO A 76 12.76 0.04 -30.03
N PHE A 77 12.86 0.74 -28.90
CA PHE A 77 14.01 0.78 -28.02
C PHE A 77 13.72 0.09 -26.70
N GLY A 78 14.73 -0.63 -26.19
CA GLY A 78 14.86 -0.83 -24.75
C GLY A 78 15.77 0.24 -24.18
N VAL A 79 15.48 0.70 -22.97
CA VAL A 79 16.22 1.78 -22.31
C VAL A 79 16.93 1.26 -21.07
N GLY A 80 18.15 1.73 -20.84
CA GLY A 80 18.96 1.41 -19.67
C GLY A 80 19.48 2.68 -19.00
N ILE A 81 19.40 2.73 -17.67
CA ILE A 81 19.87 3.85 -16.85
C ILE A 81 20.89 3.34 -15.84
N ALA A 82 22.04 4.01 -15.76
CA ALA A 82 23.08 3.73 -14.78
C ALA A 82 23.77 5.03 -14.35
N GLN A 83 24.29 5.04 -13.13
CA GLN A 83 25.04 6.16 -12.56
C GLN A 83 26.48 5.75 -12.29
N GLY A 84 27.40 6.69 -12.44
CA GLY A 84 28.78 6.54 -12.04
C GLY A 84 29.74 7.40 -12.84
N GLU A 85 31.03 7.13 -12.69
CA GLU A 85 32.10 7.92 -13.29
C GLU A 85 32.07 7.87 -14.82
N GLN A 86 32.31 9.03 -15.43
CA GLN A 86 32.58 9.22 -16.85
C GLN A 86 33.85 10.07 -17.03
N GLU A 87 34.60 9.74 -18.07
CA GLU A 87 35.76 10.47 -18.53
C GLU A 87 35.51 10.98 -19.96
N PRO A 88 35.64 12.30 -20.20
CA PRO A 88 35.55 12.83 -21.56
C PRO A 88 36.77 12.35 -22.36
N ILE A 89 36.51 11.76 -23.52
CA ILE A 89 37.54 11.39 -24.49
C ILE A 89 37.93 12.61 -25.33
N ASP A 90 36.93 13.37 -25.78
CA ASP A 90 37.14 14.57 -26.59
C ASP A 90 35.91 15.51 -26.52
N GLU A 91 36.16 16.81 -26.57
CA GLU A 91 35.12 17.82 -26.71
C GLU A 91 34.87 18.08 -28.19
N MET A 92 33.72 17.66 -28.69
CA MET A 92 33.32 17.95 -30.07
C MET A 92 32.67 19.33 -30.18
N VAL A 93 32.69 19.88 -31.40
CA VAL A 93 32.06 21.17 -31.71
C VAL A 93 30.56 21.12 -31.37
N ALA A 94 30.07 22.18 -30.71
CA ALA A 94 28.65 22.45 -30.43
C ALA A 94 27.97 21.59 -29.35
N GLY A 95 28.62 21.36 -28.21
CA GLY A 95 27.97 20.80 -27.01
C GLY A 95 27.83 19.27 -27.03
N TYR A 96 28.65 18.59 -27.82
CA TYR A 96 28.75 17.14 -27.86
C TYR A 96 30.05 16.73 -27.17
N THR A 97 29.98 15.86 -26.17
CA THR A 97 31.18 15.39 -25.46
C THR A 97 31.22 13.89 -25.55
N LEU A 98 32.15 13.35 -26.34
CA LEU A 98 32.34 11.90 -26.35
C LEU A 98 32.94 11.50 -25.01
N SER A 99 32.24 10.64 -24.28
CA SER A 99 32.67 10.19 -22.96
C SER A 99 32.65 8.68 -22.86
N TRP A 100 33.49 8.16 -21.97
CA TRP A 100 33.55 6.75 -21.67
C TRP A 100 33.65 6.52 -20.17
N GLY A 101 33.05 5.44 -19.70
CA GLY A 101 33.21 5.00 -18.33
C GLY A 101 32.25 3.87 -17.95
N PRO A 102 32.34 3.37 -16.72
CA PRO A 102 31.55 2.22 -16.26
C PRO A 102 30.04 2.43 -16.37
N ALA A 103 29.54 3.65 -16.12
CA ALA A 103 28.11 3.94 -16.20
C ALA A 103 27.56 3.76 -17.62
N LEU A 104 28.29 4.23 -18.64
CA LEU A 104 27.93 4.02 -20.05
C LEU A 104 27.83 2.54 -20.41
N VAL A 105 28.83 1.74 -20.02
CA VAL A 105 28.84 0.29 -20.28
C VAL A 105 27.64 -0.40 -19.63
N ARG A 106 27.31 -0.03 -18.38
CA ARG A 106 26.17 -0.59 -17.65
C ARG A 106 24.83 -0.17 -18.24
N ALA A 107 24.66 1.11 -18.57
CA ALA A 107 23.45 1.62 -19.20
C ALA A 107 23.20 0.94 -20.55
N GLU A 108 24.23 0.76 -21.38
CA GLU A 108 24.11 0.02 -22.64
C GLU A 108 23.74 -1.44 -22.41
N ALA A 109 24.39 -2.12 -21.45
CA ALA A 109 24.09 -3.50 -21.12
C ALA A 109 22.63 -3.68 -20.65
N LEU A 110 22.11 -2.76 -19.84
CA LEU A 110 20.72 -2.69 -19.40
C LEU A 110 19.77 -2.49 -20.59
N ALA A 111 20.04 -1.50 -21.43
CA ALA A 111 19.25 -1.21 -22.63
C ALA A 111 19.16 -2.42 -23.58
N ARG A 112 20.26 -3.19 -23.70
CA ARG A 112 20.32 -4.42 -24.49
C ARG A 112 19.44 -5.55 -23.95
N ILE A 113 19.25 -5.66 -22.64
CA ILE A 113 18.43 -6.71 -22.03
C ILE A 113 16.96 -6.29 -21.82
N ALA A 114 16.67 -4.99 -21.76
CA ALA A 114 15.32 -4.42 -21.76
C ALA A 114 14.53 -4.84 -23.01
N ARG A 115 13.21 -5.02 -22.91
CA ARG A 115 12.32 -5.16 -24.08
C ARG A 115 12.01 -3.80 -24.69
N GLU A 116 11.38 -3.80 -25.86
CA GLU A 116 10.81 -2.58 -26.44
C GLU A 116 9.79 -1.99 -25.46
N GLY A 117 9.90 -0.68 -25.20
CA GLY A 117 9.05 0.03 -24.25
C GLY A 117 9.39 -0.17 -22.77
N GLU A 118 10.48 -0.88 -22.45
CA GLU A 118 10.93 -1.05 -21.06
C GLU A 118 12.11 -0.14 -20.74
N VAL A 119 12.07 0.45 -19.53
CA VAL A 119 13.20 1.15 -18.91
C VAL A 119 13.75 0.29 -17.78
N LEU A 120 15.04 -0.03 -17.84
CA LEU A 120 15.75 -0.74 -16.79
C LEU A 120 16.75 0.18 -16.08
N VAL A 121 16.76 0.13 -14.76
CA VAL A 121 17.62 0.95 -13.91
C VAL A 121 18.62 0.06 -13.16
N GLU A 122 19.85 0.52 -13.02
CA GLU A 122 20.86 -0.15 -12.21
C GLU A 122 20.45 -0.18 -10.72
N PRO A 123 20.59 -1.31 -9.99
CA PRO A 123 20.23 -1.40 -8.58
C PRO A 123 20.97 -0.42 -7.64
N ASN A 124 22.14 0.05 -8.04
CA ASN A 124 22.96 0.99 -7.27
C ASN A 124 22.68 2.46 -7.60
N PHE A 125 21.73 2.74 -8.49
CA PHE A 125 21.29 4.11 -8.78
C PHE A 125 20.73 4.77 -7.52
N ASP A 126 21.15 5.99 -7.20
CA ASP A 126 20.85 6.56 -5.88
C ASP A 126 19.35 6.69 -5.58
N PRO A 127 18.48 7.14 -6.51
CA PRO A 127 17.02 7.16 -6.29
C PRO A 127 16.39 5.78 -6.02
N ILE A 128 17.02 4.68 -6.45
CA ILE A 128 16.60 3.32 -6.08
C ILE A 128 17.01 3.00 -4.64
N ARG A 129 18.22 3.40 -4.23
CA ARG A 129 18.77 3.13 -2.90
C ARG A 129 18.05 3.90 -1.80
N THR A 130 17.68 5.14 -2.07
CA THR A 130 16.87 5.98 -1.17
C THR A 130 15.42 5.54 -1.12
N GLY A 131 14.97 4.76 -2.11
CA GLY A 131 13.61 4.24 -2.21
C GLY A 131 12.62 5.24 -2.80
N ASP A 132 13.12 6.25 -3.51
CA ASP A 132 12.30 7.28 -4.15
C ASP A 132 11.68 6.79 -5.47
N LEU A 133 12.35 5.85 -6.15
CA LEU A 133 11.84 5.26 -7.39
C LEU A 133 11.01 3.99 -7.17
N LEU A 134 9.91 3.88 -7.92
CA LEU A 134 9.04 2.71 -8.00
C LEU A 134 9.50 1.76 -9.10
N THR A 135 9.52 0.47 -8.77
CA THR A 135 9.90 -0.59 -9.72
C THR A 135 8.85 -1.69 -9.72
N ARG A 136 8.51 -2.19 -10.91
CA ARG A 136 7.49 -3.23 -11.12
C ARG A 136 8.07 -4.65 -11.14
N GLY A 137 9.39 -4.77 -11.10
CA GLY A 137 10.06 -6.07 -11.14
C GLY A 137 11.56 -5.98 -11.38
N ARG A 138 12.16 -7.11 -11.74
CA ARG A 138 13.60 -7.23 -12.02
C ARG A 138 13.85 -8.04 -13.27
N ARG A 139 14.94 -7.75 -13.95
CA ARG A 139 15.43 -8.50 -15.10
C ARG A 139 16.88 -8.92 -14.89
N LEU A 140 17.18 -10.17 -15.26
CA LEU A 140 18.51 -10.75 -15.17
C LEU A 140 18.80 -11.51 -16.45
N ARG A 141 19.91 -11.19 -17.13
CA ARG A 141 20.33 -11.89 -18.35
C ARG A 141 21.84 -11.93 -18.47
N ALA A 142 22.37 -13.01 -19.04
CA ALA A 142 23.77 -13.08 -19.42
C ALA A 142 24.01 -12.32 -20.74
N LEU A 143 25.02 -11.45 -20.76
CA LEU A 143 25.50 -10.75 -21.94
C LEU A 143 26.97 -11.11 -22.13
N GLY A 144 27.24 -12.07 -23.01
CA GLY A 144 28.56 -12.69 -23.10
C GLY A 144 28.89 -13.46 -21.83
N LYS A 145 29.98 -13.09 -21.14
CA LYS A 145 30.42 -13.70 -19.87
C LYS A 145 29.86 -13.00 -18.63
N GLU A 146 29.22 -11.84 -18.79
CA GLU A 146 28.73 -11.04 -17.67
C GLU A 146 27.23 -11.27 -17.40
N ARG A 147 26.84 -11.18 -16.12
CA ARG A 147 25.42 -11.21 -15.72
C ARG A 147 24.96 -9.79 -15.46
N VAL A 148 24.02 -9.32 -16.27
CA VAL A 148 23.45 -7.98 -16.18
C VAL A 148 22.13 -8.06 -15.43
N ARG A 149 22.00 -7.28 -14.35
CA ARG A 149 20.80 -7.17 -13.52
C ARG A 149 20.28 -5.73 -13.57
N GLY A 150 19.00 -5.57 -13.90
CA GLY A 150 18.29 -4.30 -13.85
C GLY A 150 16.97 -4.42 -13.10
N LEU A 151 16.50 -3.30 -12.55
CA LEU A 151 15.16 -3.16 -12.00
C LEU A 151 14.26 -2.52 -13.06
N LEU A 152 13.03 -3.01 -13.20
CA LEU A 152 12.07 -2.48 -14.18
C LEU A 152 11.37 -1.27 -13.58
N LEU A 153 11.60 -0.09 -14.17
CA LEU A 153 11.00 1.18 -13.72
C LEU A 153 9.48 1.17 -13.97
N ASP A 154 8.73 1.77 -13.04
CA ASP A 154 7.35 2.18 -13.32
C ASP A 154 7.35 3.48 -14.14
N THR A 155 7.13 3.40 -15.44
CA THR A 155 7.23 4.58 -16.34
C THR A 155 6.01 5.48 -16.32
N ASN A 156 4.93 5.07 -15.62
CA ASN A 156 3.74 5.91 -15.48
C ASN A 156 3.80 6.73 -14.19
N HIS A 157 4.33 6.13 -13.13
CA HIS A 157 4.50 6.77 -11.82
C HIS A 157 5.88 6.38 -11.27
N PRO A 158 6.97 6.97 -11.82
CA PRO A 158 8.32 6.59 -11.46
C PRO A 158 8.65 6.96 -10.01
N TRP A 159 8.05 8.02 -9.47
CA TRP A 159 8.35 8.53 -8.13
C TRP A 159 7.33 8.06 -7.08
N ARG A 160 7.83 7.66 -5.92
CA ARG A 160 6.99 7.27 -4.77
C ARG A 160 6.21 8.46 -4.19
N GLY A 161 6.73 9.68 -4.32
CA GLY A 161 6.04 10.91 -3.93
C GLY A 161 4.68 11.06 -4.59
N ASP A 162 4.59 10.73 -5.89
CA ASP A 162 3.34 10.76 -6.66
C ASP A 162 2.31 9.80 -6.08
N LEU A 163 2.75 8.62 -5.64
CA LEU A 163 1.88 7.61 -5.05
C LEU A 163 1.36 8.04 -3.66
N ALA A 164 2.16 8.77 -2.88
CA ALA A 164 1.69 9.34 -1.61
C ALA A 164 0.61 10.41 -1.82
N ALA A 165 0.74 11.23 -2.87
CA ALA A 165 -0.29 12.17 -3.28
C ALA A 165 -1.57 11.44 -3.74
N MET A 166 -1.46 10.43 -4.60
CA MET A 166 -2.60 9.61 -5.04
C MET A 166 -3.28 8.84 -3.89
N VAL A 167 -2.51 8.34 -2.92
CA VAL A 167 -3.06 7.66 -1.73
C VAL A 167 -3.79 8.65 -0.82
N SER A 168 -3.37 9.92 -0.79
CA SER A 168 -4.07 10.96 -0.03
C SER A 168 -5.46 11.29 -0.61
N GLU A 169 -5.67 11.01 -1.90
CA GLU A 169 -6.95 11.17 -2.60
C GLU A 169 -7.87 9.95 -2.42
N LEU A 170 -7.37 8.82 -1.89
CA LEU A 170 -8.19 7.65 -1.61
C LEU A 170 -9.21 7.95 -0.50
N MET A 171 -10.48 7.99 -0.89
CA MET A 171 -11.58 8.21 0.03
C MET A 171 -11.91 6.92 0.79
N THR A 172 -12.45 7.06 2.00
CA THR A 172 -13.11 5.94 2.69
C THR A 172 -14.52 5.77 2.10
N PRO A 173 -14.76 4.79 1.22
CA PRO A 173 -16.06 4.68 0.54
C PRO A 173 -17.18 4.37 1.55
N LEU A 174 -18.40 4.81 1.25
CA LEU A 174 -19.60 4.44 2.02
C LEU A 174 -19.72 2.91 2.09
N LEU A 175 -20.36 2.39 3.14
CA LEU A 175 -20.68 0.97 3.21
C LEU A 175 -21.76 0.61 2.18
N ILE A 176 -21.37 -0.25 1.24
CA ILE A 176 -22.19 -0.80 0.15
C ILE A 176 -22.59 -2.25 0.51
N GLY A 177 -23.74 -2.71 0.02
CA GLY A 177 -24.27 -4.05 0.30
C GLY A 177 -24.88 -4.22 1.70
N ARG A 178 -25.23 -3.10 2.36
CA ARG A 178 -25.68 -2.98 3.77
C ARG A 178 -26.61 -4.12 4.23
N PRO A 179 -26.11 -5.14 4.96
CA PRO A 179 -26.98 -5.87 5.88
C PRO A 179 -27.38 -4.89 6.98
N GLN A 180 -28.59 -5.03 7.50
CA GLN A 180 -29.24 -4.04 8.36
C GLN A 180 -28.39 -3.69 9.60
N LEU A 181 -27.58 -2.62 9.51
CA LEU A 181 -26.74 -2.13 10.63
C LEU A 181 -27.54 -1.95 11.93
N GLY A 182 -28.80 -1.53 11.80
CA GLY A 182 -29.72 -1.36 12.93
C GLY A 182 -30.05 -2.66 13.66
N GLU A 183 -30.10 -3.79 12.96
CA GLU A 183 -30.36 -5.11 13.58
C GLU A 183 -29.17 -5.57 14.43
N MET A 184 -27.97 -5.08 14.14
CA MET A 184 -26.74 -5.37 14.90
C MET A 184 -26.59 -4.52 16.17
N LEU A 185 -27.54 -3.64 16.48
CA LEU A 185 -27.58 -2.87 17.72
C LEU A 185 -28.11 -3.73 18.88
N VAL A 186 -27.32 -4.73 19.28
CA VAL A 186 -27.70 -5.67 20.34
C VAL A 186 -27.90 -4.97 21.69
N PRO A 187 -28.75 -5.51 22.58
CA PRO A 187 -28.82 -5.04 23.96
C PRO A 187 -27.51 -5.34 24.72
N ALA A 188 -27.26 -4.58 25.79
CA ALA A 188 -26.11 -4.84 26.65
C ALA A 188 -26.17 -6.24 27.27
N GLY A 189 -25.02 -6.89 27.45
CA GLY A 189 -24.92 -8.27 27.94
C GLY A 189 -25.16 -9.35 26.89
N ASN A 190 -25.45 -8.98 25.64
CA ASN A 190 -25.72 -9.91 24.56
C ASN A 190 -24.65 -9.86 23.47
N LEU A 191 -24.57 -10.96 22.73
CA LEU A 191 -23.62 -11.16 21.64
C LEU A 191 -24.33 -10.99 20.28
N GLY A 192 -23.77 -10.11 19.44
CA GLY A 192 -24.06 -10.03 18.01
C GLY A 192 -22.92 -10.63 17.19
N ILE A 193 -23.24 -11.44 16.19
CA ILE A 193 -22.24 -12.09 15.34
C ILE A 193 -22.34 -11.58 13.91
N VAL A 194 -21.21 -11.11 13.38
CA VAL A 194 -21.04 -10.79 11.95
C VAL A 194 -20.20 -11.91 11.31
N ARG A 195 -20.86 -12.79 10.56
CA ARG A 195 -20.22 -13.85 9.78
C ARG A 195 -19.68 -13.26 8.48
N ALA A 196 -18.36 -13.16 8.35
CA ALA A 196 -17.75 -12.59 7.17
C ALA A 196 -16.39 -13.20 6.86
N ALA A 197 -16.23 -13.70 5.63
CA ALA A 197 -14.93 -14.11 5.12
C ALA A 197 -14.02 -12.89 4.87
N ARG A 198 -12.72 -13.13 4.72
CA ARG A 198 -11.76 -12.10 4.31
C ARG A 198 -12.21 -11.48 2.98
N GLY A 199 -12.14 -10.15 2.88
CA GLY A 199 -12.58 -9.40 1.71
C GLY A 199 -14.07 -9.02 1.70
N MET A 200 -14.91 -9.63 2.53
CA MET A 200 -16.38 -9.41 2.51
C MET A 200 -16.84 -8.16 3.30
N GLY A 201 -15.95 -7.18 3.50
CA GLY A 201 -16.31 -5.92 4.17
C GLY A 201 -16.55 -6.00 5.68
N GLY A 202 -16.27 -7.11 6.36
CA GLY A 202 -16.57 -7.25 7.80
C GLY A 202 -15.90 -6.23 8.72
N SER A 203 -14.62 -5.91 8.49
CA SER A 203 -13.94 -4.83 9.21
C SER A 203 -14.51 -3.44 8.93
N ARG A 204 -15.06 -3.23 7.72
CA ARG A 204 -15.75 -1.98 7.33
C ARG A 204 -17.10 -1.88 8.01
N PHE A 205 -17.85 -2.99 8.06
CA PHE A 205 -19.13 -3.11 8.75
C PHE A 205 -19.00 -2.74 10.23
N LEU A 206 -18.03 -3.34 10.95
CA LEU A 206 -17.75 -2.97 12.34
C LEU A 206 -17.36 -1.49 12.47
N GLY A 207 -16.66 -0.93 11.49
CA GLY A 207 -16.32 0.49 11.45
C GLY A 207 -17.54 1.40 11.36
N GLU A 208 -18.54 1.07 10.54
CA GLU A 208 -19.80 1.83 10.48
C GLU A 208 -20.67 1.62 11.71
N LEU A 209 -20.69 0.40 12.26
CA LEU A 209 -21.41 0.13 13.49
C LEU A 209 -20.84 0.96 14.64
N ALA A 210 -19.50 1.09 14.72
CA ALA A 210 -18.85 1.98 15.69
C ALA A 210 -19.35 3.42 15.59
N ARG A 211 -19.43 3.97 14.37
CA ARG A 211 -19.96 5.33 14.13
C ARG A 211 -21.43 5.46 14.51
N THR A 212 -22.23 4.42 14.25
CA THR A 212 -23.66 4.40 14.58
C THR A 212 -23.90 4.37 16.09
N LEU A 213 -22.95 3.82 16.86
CA LEU A 213 -23.00 3.74 18.31
C LEU A 213 -22.51 5.01 19.01
N GLU A 214 -21.95 5.98 18.28
CA GLU A 214 -21.61 7.29 18.83
C GLU A 214 -22.90 8.05 19.23
N PRO A 215 -22.91 8.81 20.34
CA PRO A 215 -21.77 9.20 21.19
C PRO A 215 -21.40 8.18 22.29
N GLY A 216 -21.92 6.95 22.23
CA GLY A 216 -21.58 5.90 23.19
C GLY A 216 -20.09 5.53 23.18
N ARG A 217 -19.61 4.93 24.28
CA ARG A 217 -18.23 4.44 24.37
C ARG A 217 -18.08 3.19 23.52
N VAL A 218 -17.18 3.21 22.55
CA VAL A 218 -16.88 2.06 21.69
C VAL A 218 -15.41 1.70 21.80
N LEU A 219 -15.12 0.44 22.17
CA LEU A 219 -13.77 -0.12 22.12
C LEU A 219 -13.70 -1.14 20.98
N ARG A 220 -12.76 -0.96 20.05
CA ARG A 220 -12.54 -1.90 18.95
C ARG A 220 -11.23 -2.65 19.15
N LEU A 221 -11.31 -3.97 19.17
CA LEU A 221 -10.16 -4.84 19.24
C LEU A 221 -9.94 -5.52 17.89
N SER A 222 -8.67 -5.80 17.60
CA SER A 222 -8.22 -6.55 16.43
C SER A 222 -7.05 -7.43 16.84
N PRO A 223 -6.76 -8.51 16.10
CA PRO A 223 -5.73 -9.48 16.45
C PRO A 223 -4.37 -8.82 16.69
N SER A 224 -3.61 -9.34 17.65
CA SER A 224 -2.20 -8.99 17.83
C SER A 224 -1.31 -9.93 17.02
N LEU A 225 -0.27 -9.40 16.38
CA LEU A 225 0.63 -10.18 15.53
C LEU A 225 1.56 -11.10 16.33
N MET A 226 1.74 -10.84 17.62
CA MET A 226 2.82 -11.43 18.43
C MET A 226 2.36 -12.52 19.40
N GLY A 227 1.07 -12.89 19.41
CA GLY A 227 0.54 -13.94 20.29
C GLY A 227 0.75 -13.70 21.78
N GLU A 228 1.02 -12.45 22.18
CA GLU A 228 1.22 -12.05 23.57
C GLU A 228 -0.13 -12.11 24.34
N PRO A 229 -0.13 -12.56 25.61
CA PRO A 229 -1.31 -12.45 26.48
C PRO A 229 -1.83 -11.02 26.53
N PHE A 230 -3.14 -10.85 26.42
CA PHE A 230 -3.83 -9.55 26.38
C PHE A 230 -3.38 -8.63 25.23
N GLY A 231 -2.73 -9.17 24.20
CA GLY A 231 -2.17 -8.37 23.11
C GLY A 231 -3.21 -7.60 22.31
N ALA A 232 -4.36 -8.24 22.02
CA ALA A 232 -5.46 -7.57 21.34
C ALA A 232 -6.03 -6.43 22.19
N LEU A 233 -6.17 -6.65 23.51
CA LEU A 233 -6.65 -5.66 24.45
C LEU A 233 -5.70 -4.45 24.56
N ARG A 234 -4.41 -4.69 24.79
CA ARG A 234 -3.38 -3.65 24.87
C ARG A 234 -3.36 -2.75 23.65
N ARG A 235 -3.34 -3.35 22.44
CA ARG A 235 -3.36 -2.61 21.17
C ARG A 235 -4.65 -1.81 20.99
N GLY A 236 -5.79 -2.40 21.34
CA GLY A 236 -7.10 -1.74 21.26
C GLY A 236 -7.20 -0.51 22.15
N LEU A 237 -6.79 -0.64 23.42
CA LEU A 237 -6.78 0.46 24.39
C LEU A 237 -5.79 1.56 24.00
N LEU A 238 -4.58 1.21 23.54
CA LEU A 238 -3.60 2.17 23.04
C LEU A 238 -4.17 3.00 21.88
N LYS A 239 -4.83 2.32 20.92
CA LYS A 239 -5.45 2.96 19.76
C LYS A 239 -6.66 3.82 20.13
N ALA A 240 -7.46 3.39 21.11
CA ALA A 240 -8.57 4.18 21.60
C ALA A 240 -8.07 5.44 22.34
N ARG A 241 -7.02 5.32 23.16
CA ARG A 241 -6.36 6.45 23.83
C ARG A 241 -5.80 7.47 22.83
N SER A 242 -5.08 7.02 21.80
CA SER A 242 -4.52 7.92 20.78
C SER A 242 -5.58 8.66 19.95
N ARG A 243 -6.81 8.14 19.91
CA ARG A 243 -7.98 8.76 19.28
C ARG A 243 -8.78 9.65 20.22
N GLY A 244 -8.33 9.86 21.46
CA GLY A 244 -9.07 10.63 22.46
C GLY A 244 -10.35 9.93 22.96
N GLN A 245 -10.48 8.62 22.76
CA GLN A 245 -11.67 7.84 23.15
C GLN A 245 -11.57 7.28 24.57
N ALA A 246 -10.48 7.56 25.29
CA ALA A 246 -10.31 7.18 26.69
C ALA A 246 -11.40 7.82 27.57
N PRO A 247 -11.85 7.13 28.64
CA PRO A 247 -12.67 7.76 29.67
C PRO A 247 -11.98 9.00 30.23
N ALA A 248 -12.75 10.05 30.52
CA ALA A 248 -12.21 11.31 31.03
C ALA A 248 -11.54 11.13 32.40
N VAL A 249 -12.03 10.15 33.18
CA VAL A 249 -11.50 9.80 34.49
C VAL A 249 -11.44 8.26 34.58
N LEU A 250 -10.23 7.73 34.65
CA LEU A 250 -9.94 6.38 35.15
C LEU A 250 -9.32 6.59 36.53
N GLU A 251 -10.00 6.16 37.59
CA GLU A 251 -9.55 6.40 38.97
C GLU A 251 -8.72 5.23 39.52
N GLY A 252 -7.76 5.57 40.38
CA GLY A 252 -7.01 4.63 41.21
C GLY A 252 -6.40 3.47 40.42
N THR A 253 -6.76 2.25 40.84
CA THR A 253 -6.19 0.98 40.35
C THR A 253 -6.43 0.75 38.86
N HIS A 254 -7.44 1.35 38.24
CA HIS A 254 -7.69 1.20 36.80
C HIS A 254 -6.71 2.00 35.95
N ALA A 255 -6.29 3.19 36.41
CA ALA A 255 -5.28 3.97 35.71
C ALA A 255 -3.92 3.26 35.77
N GLU A 256 -3.55 2.74 36.94
CA GLU A 256 -2.35 1.92 37.13
C GLU A 256 -2.37 0.67 36.24
N SER A 257 -3.51 -0.06 36.23
CA SER A 257 -3.69 -1.23 35.37
C SER A 257 -3.50 -0.87 33.90
N LEU A 258 -4.08 0.24 33.42
CA LEU A 258 -3.90 0.67 32.04
C LEU A 258 -2.42 0.92 31.71
N GLU A 259 -1.70 1.65 32.57
CA GLU A 259 -0.28 1.96 32.31
C GLU A 259 0.59 0.69 32.36
N SER A 260 0.38 -0.23 33.31
CA SER A 260 1.09 -1.51 33.36
C SER A 260 0.79 -2.38 32.12
N LEU A 261 -0.47 -2.45 31.67
CA LEU A 261 -0.84 -3.17 30.46
C LEU A 261 -0.16 -2.57 29.22
N LEU A 262 -0.17 -1.23 29.09
CA LEU A 262 0.48 -0.54 27.98
C LEU A 262 2.01 -0.67 28.01
N GLY A 263 2.60 -0.70 29.20
CA GLY A 263 4.02 -0.95 29.46
C GLY A 263 4.46 -2.41 29.25
N GLY A 264 3.51 -3.34 29.13
CA GLY A 264 3.81 -4.77 28.94
C GLY A 264 4.22 -5.49 30.24
N GLU A 265 3.87 -4.93 31.40
CA GLU A 265 4.22 -5.47 32.72
C GLU A 265 3.36 -6.69 33.12
N GLY A 266 2.42 -7.08 32.27
CA GLY A 266 1.42 -8.11 32.55
C GLY A 266 0.34 -7.62 33.51
N LEU A 267 -0.83 -8.24 33.44
CA LEU A 267 -1.93 -8.02 34.38
C LEU A 267 -2.61 -9.36 34.64
N ASP A 268 -3.23 -9.50 35.81
CA ASP A 268 -4.15 -10.59 36.05
C ASP A 268 -5.49 -10.36 35.33
N LEU A 269 -6.24 -11.45 35.20
CA LEU A 269 -7.53 -11.48 34.50
C LEU A 269 -8.55 -10.50 35.09
N ASP A 270 -8.63 -10.39 36.42
CA ASP A 270 -9.63 -9.57 37.11
C ASP A 270 -9.32 -8.08 36.95
N SER A 271 -8.04 -7.71 36.97
CA SER A 271 -7.58 -6.35 36.68
C SER A 271 -7.91 -5.95 35.23
N CYS A 272 -7.67 -6.83 34.25
CA CYS A 272 -8.04 -6.61 32.86
C CYS A 272 -9.56 -6.46 32.68
N ALA A 273 -10.36 -7.34 33.31
CA ALA A 273 -11.81 -7.26 33.28
C ALA A 273 -12.33 -5.97 33.94
N GLY A 274 -11.77 -5.60 35.10
CA GLY A 274 -12.06 -4.34 35.80
C GLY A 274 -11.79 -3.11 34.93
N LEU A 275 -10.66 -3.08 34.24
CA LEU A 275 -10.31 -2.01 33.30
C LEU A 275 -11.32 -1.92 32.15
N LEU A 276 -11.73 -3.04 31.55
CA LEU A 276 -12.75 -3.07 30.50
C LEU A 276 -14.09 -2.50 30.97
N ARG A 277 -14.52 -2.87 32.19
CA ARG A 277 -15.76 -2.34 32.80
C ARG A 277 -15.68 -0.83 32.99
N ALA A 278 -14.57 -0.32 33.53
CA ALA A 278 -14.35 1.11 33.69
C ALA A 278 -14.32 1.83 32.32
N TRP A 279 -13.72 1.22 31.30
CA TRP A 279 -13.60 1.80 29.97
C TRP A 279 -14.93 1.92 29.23
N LEU A 280 -15.78 0.89 29.34
CA LEU A 280 -17.06 0.79 28.65
C LEU A 280 -18.24 1.32 29.49
N LYS A 281 -17.96 1.83 30.70
CA LYS A 281 -18.97 2.49 31.53
C LYS A 281 -19.56 3.70 30.78
N PRO A 282 -20.90 3.85 30.74
CA PRO A 282 -21.53 5.03 30.18
C PRO A 282 -21.00 6.32 30.82
N ALA A 283 -20.86 7.38 30.02
CA ALA A 283 -20.41 8.69 30.51
C ALA A 283 -21.43 9.36 31.47
N SER A 284 -22.69 8.92 31.43
CA SER A 284 -23.76 9.37 32.33
C SER A 284 -24.64 8.18 32.70
N GLU A 285 -25.34 8.23 33.83
CA GLU A 285 -26.22 7.14 34.30
C GLU A 285 -27.35 6.79 33.32
N ARG A 286 -27.77 7.75 32.48
CA ARG A 286 -28.76 7.56 31.42
C ARG A 286 -28.14 7.41 30.03
N GLY A 287 -26.81 7.37 29.94
CA GLY A 287 -26.08 7.24 28.69
C GLY A 287 -26.22 5.84 28.08
N PRO A 288 -26.01 5.69 26.77
CA PRO A 288 -26.03 4.37 26.15
C PRO A 288 -24.90 3.50 26.73
N SER A 289 -25.21 2.23 26.98
CA SER A 289 -24.19 1.23 27.36
C SER A 289 -23.03 1.22 26.36
N GLY A 290 -21.81 1.04 26.85
CA GLY A 290 -20.65 0.87 25.98
C GLY A 290 -20.81 -0.32 25.03
N ALA A 291 -19.99 -0.33 24.00
CA ALA A 291 -19.91 -1.40 23.03
C ALA A 291 -18.47 -1.83 22.79
N MET A 292 -18.28 -3.12 22.62
CA MET A 292 -17.02 -3.72 22.23
C MET A 292 -17.18 -4.44 20.90
N LEU A 293 -16.29 -4.11 19.97
CA LEU A 293 -16.29 -4.62 18.60
C LEU A 293 -15.02 -5.44 18.38
N LEU A 294 -15.18 -6.75 18.18
CA LEU A 294 -14.05 -7.66 17.96
C LEU A 294 -13.91 -7.97 16.47
N ASP A 295 -12.79 -7.60 15.88
CA ASP A 295 -12.45 -7.91 14.49
C ASP A 295 -11.66 -9.23 14.44
N ASP A 296 -12.03 -10.19 13.57
CA ASP A 296 -11.43 -11.54 13.49
C ASP A 296 -11.30 -12.23 14.86
N VAL A 297 -12.43 -12.50 15.53
CA VAL A 297 -12.47 -13.01 16.91
C VAL A 297 -11.67 -14.29 17.16
N HIS A 298 -11.47 -15.13 16.13
CA HIS A 298 -10.70 -16.38 16.24
C HIS A 298 -9.18 -16.15 16.30
N ASP A 299 -8.73 -14.96 15.90
CA ASP A 299 -7.32 -14.57 15.91
C ASP A 299 -6.99 -13.68 17.14
N ILE A 300 -7.97 -13.45 18.03
CA ILE A 300 -7.78 -12.76 19.31
C ILE A 300 -7.26 -13.75 20.35
N ASP A 301 -6.28 -13.33 21.16
CA ASP A 301 -5.71 -14.15 22.22
C ASP A 301 -6.75 -14.56 23.28
N SER A 302 -6.63 -15.79 23.79
CA SER A 302 -7.61 -16.39 24.71
C SER A 302 -7.77 -15.56 25.97
N ASP A 303 -6.66 -15.04 26.50
CA ASP A 303 -6.65 -14.22 27.73
C ASP A 303 -7.51 -12.95 27.55
N THR A 304 -7.40 -12.26 26.41
CA THR A 304 -8.30 -11.14 26.07
C THR A 304 -9.76 -11.59 26.05
N LEU A 305 -10.08 -12.73 25.42
CA LEU A 305 -11.46 -13.22 25.32
C LEU A 305 -12.04 -13.59 26.70
N GLU A 306 -11.24 -14.16 27.58
CA GLU A 306 -11.61 -14.45 28.97
C GLU A 306 -11.86 -13.16 29.77
N ALA A 307 -10.99 -12.15 29.64
CA ALA A 307 -11.20 -10.87 30.31
C ALA A 307 -12.49 -10.19 29.88
N ILE A 308 -12.83 -10.30 28.59
CA ILE A 308 -14.09 -9.82 28.03
C ILE A 308 -15.29 -10.57 28.63
N ARG A 309 -15.18 -11.90 28.73
CA ARG A 309 -16.23 -12.75 29.29
C ARG A 309 -16.50 -12.43 30.76
N VAL A 310 -15.47 -12.22 31.57
CA VAL A 310 -15.61 -11.82 32.97
C VAL A 310 -16.18 -10.40 33.06
N ALA A 311 -15.71 -9.46 32.22
CA ALA A 311 -16.18 -8.08 32.26
C ALA A 311 -17.67 -7.94 31.93
N ILE A 312 -18.18 -8.72 30.96
CA ILE A 312 -19.58 -8.60 30.50
C ILE A 312 -20.60 -9.17 31.50
N GLU A 313 -20.20 -10.13 32.34
CA GLU A 313 -21.07 -10.69 33.40
C GLU A 313 -21.38 -9.66 34.48
N ASP A 314 -20.35 -8.95 34.93
CA ASP A 314 -20.46 -7.99 36.02
C ASP A 314 -21.01 -6.63 35.56
N THR A 315 -20.67 -6.19 34.35
CA THR A 315 -21.14 -4.91 33.80
C THR A 315 -21.54 -5.09 32.35
N PRO A 316 -22.84 -5.26 32.06
CA PRO A 316 -23.32 -5.50 30.72
C PRO A 316 -22.96 -4.36 29.76
N PHE A 317 -22.23 -4.69 28.71
CA PHE A 317 -22.00 -3.86 27.53
C PHE A 317 -22.37 -4.64 26.27
N ARG A 318 -22.48 -3.96 25.13
CA ARG A 318 -22.81 -4.60 23.85
C ARG A 318 -21.58 -5.30 23.31
N LEU A 319 -21.67 -6.56 22.94
CA LEU A 319 -20.55 -7.28 22.31
C LEU A 319 -20.94 -7.65 20.89
N ILE A 320 -20.19 -7.13 19.91
CA ILE A 320 -20.35 -7.51 18.51
C ILE A 320 -19.02 -8.05 18.00
N VAL A 321 -19.06 -9.24 17.42
CA VAL A 321 -17.86 -9.92 16.95
C VAL A 321 -17.96 -10.20 15.46
N ARG A 322 -16.85 -10.02 14.74
CA ARG A 322 -16.69 -10.61 13.41
C ARG A 322 -16.05 -11.99 13.56
N ALA A 323 -16.73 -12.99 13.02
CA ALA A 323 -16.30 -14.38 13.00
C ALA A 323 -16.20 -14.90 11.56
N HIS A 324 -15.39 -15.94 11.38
CA HIS A 324 -15.33 -16.63 10.09
C HIS A 324 -16.70 -17.31 9.82
N PRO A 325 -17.18 -17.38 8.56
CA PRO A 325 -18.55 -17.82 8.27
C PRO A 325 -18.96 -19.17 8.83
N GLU A 326 -18.03 -20.13 8.84
CA GLU A 326 -18.29 -21.52 9.23
C GLU A 326 -17.63 -21.92 10.56
N ALA A 327 -16.97 -20.97 11.25
CA ALA A 327 -16.24 -21.28 12.48
C ALA A 327 -17.15 -21.25 13.72
N LYS A 328 -16.93 -22.18 14.65
CA LYS A 328 -17.59 -22.13 15.96
C LYS A 328 -16.99 -21.00 16.81
N MET A 329 -17.81 -20.41 17.68
CA MET A 329 -17.34 -19.37 18.59
C MET A 329 -16.22 -19.88 19.51
N PRO A 330 -15.18 -19.08 19.80
CA PRO A 330 -14.17 -19.45 20.79
C PRO A 330 -14.79 -19.71 22.17
N GLY A 331 -14.21 -20.64 22.91
CA GLY A 331 -14.71 -21.14 24.20
C GLY A 331 -15.20 -20.04 25.16
N PRO A 332 -14.41 -19.00 25.46
CA PRO A 332 -14.82 -17.94 26.38
C PRO A 332 -16.10 -17.20 25.98
N LEU A 333 -16.46 -17.18 24.69
CA LEU A 333 -17.66 -16.51 24.17
C LEU A 333 -18.77 -17.48 23.77
N ALA A 334 -18.54 -18.79 23.86
CA ALA A 334 -19.45 -19.81 23.32
C ALA A 334 -20.79 -19.86 24.08
N ASP A 335 -20.79 -19.52 25.37
CA ASP A 335 -21.97 -19.58 26.24
C ASP A 335 -22.74 -18.24 26.33
N LEU A 336 -22.28 -17.20 25.63
CA LEU A 336 -22.98 -15.92 25.60
C LEU A 336 -24.27 -16.00 24.78
N ASN A 337 -25.31 -15.30 25.23
CA ASN A 337 -26.58 -15.26 24.52
C ASN A 337 -26.44 -14.52 23.18
N VAL A 338 -26.53 -15.26 22.08
CA VAL A 338 -26.52 -14.72 20.72
C VAL A 338 -27.92 -14.24 20.36
N VAL A 339 -28.09 -12.94 20.17
CA VAL A 339 -29.40 -12.34 19.84
C VAL A 339 -29.56 -12.01 18.37
N VAL A 340 -28.46 -11.86 17.65
CA VAL A 340 -28.46 -11.55 16.22
C VAL A 340 -27.21 -12.14 15.55
N GLU A 341 -27.40 -12.68 14.36
CA GLU A 341 -26.33 -13.15 13.50
C GLU A 341 -26.56 -12.62 12.07
N ALA A 342 -25.62 -11.83 11.58
CA ALA A 342 -25.63 -11.28 10.22
C ALA A 342 -24.54 -11.94 9.38
N LYS A 343 -24.89 -12.43 8.18
CA LYS A 343 -23.93 -13.00 7.22
C LYS A 343 -23.63 -12.00 6.11
N LEU A 344 -22.37 -11.59 6.00
CA LEU A 344 -21.90 -10.77 4.89
C LEU A 344 -21.60 -11.65 3.69
N ARG A 345 -22.00 -11.18 2.52
CA ARG A 345 -21.71 -11.81 1.22
C ARG A 345 -20.73 -10.97 0.41
N ALA A 346 -20.19 -11.58 -0.63
CA ALA A 346 -19.46 -10.86 -1.67
C ALA A 346 -20.37 -9.81 -2.31
N LEU A 347 -19.79 -8.71 -2.77
CA LEU A 347 -20.52 -7.67 -3.48
C LEU A 347 -20.71 -8.13 -4.92
N GLU A 348 -21.93 -8.07 -5.43
CA GLU A 348 -22.21 -8.62 -6.76
C GLU A 348 -22.56 -7.51 -7.75
N GLY A 349 -22.05 -7.65 -8.98
CA GLY A 349 -22.35 -6.78 -10.11
C GLY A 349 -22.18 -5.31 -9.79
N ARG A 350 -23.31 -4.59 -9.73
CA ARG A 350 -23.36 -3.14 -9.49
C ARG A 350 -22.71 -2.74 -8.17
N GLU A 351 -22.86 -3.53 -7.10
CA GLU A 351 -22.33 -3.18 -5.77
C GLU A 351 -20.81 -3.12 -5.75
N ALA A 352 -20.14 -4.05 -6.45
CA ALA A 352 -18.68 -4.07 -6.57
C ALA A 352 -18.16 -2.93 -7.46
N ILE A 353 -18.90 -2.58 -8.52
CA ILE A 353 -18.60 -1.43 -9.39
C ILE A 353 -18.73 -0.11 -8.60
N ASP A 354 -19.82 0.03 -7.85
CA ASP A 354 -20.08 1.21 -7.03
C ASP A 354 -19.00 1.35 -5.93
N LEU A 355 -18.51 0.24 -5.35
CA LEU A 355 -17.39 0.26 -4.41
C LEU A 355 -16.09 0.72 -5.08
N ALA A 356 -15.78 0.17 -6.27
CA ALA A 356 -14.59 0.55 -7.02
C ALA A 356 -14.59 2.06 -7.32
N ARG A 357 -15.70 2.58 -7.83
CA ARG A 357 -15.88 4.01 -8.09
C ARG A 357 -15.76 4.85 -6.83
N ALA A 358 -16.43 4.46 -5.76
CA ALA A 358 -16.42 5.21 -4.50
C ALA A 358 -15.01 5.29 -3.89
N TRP A 359 -14.15 4.31 -4.13
CA TRP A 359 -12.78 4.31 -3.63
C TRP A 359 -11.90 5.37 -4.32
N LEU A 360 -12.19 5.68 -5.59
CA LEU A 360 -11.50 6.68 -6.42
C LEU A 360 -12.39 7.90 -6.71
N ASN A 361 -13.28 8.26 -5.78
CA ASN A 361 -14.14 9.45 -5.87
C ASN A 361 -14.93 9.60 -7.20
N GLY A 362 -15.24 8.48 -7.86
CA GLY A 362 -15.94 8.45 -9.15
C GLY A 362 -15.08 8.72 -10.38
N GLU A 363 -13.75 8.79 -10.25
CA GLU A 363 -12.83 9.04 -11.38
C GLU A 363 -12.60 7.82 -12.28
N LEU A 364 -12.99 6.62 -11.82
CA LEU A 364 -12.98 5.43 -12.66
C LEU A 364 -14.08 5.48 -13.72
N ASP A 365 -13.68 5.37 -14.98
CA ASP A 365 -14.62 5.07 -16.08
C ASP A 365 -15.29 3.70 -15.89
N ASP A 366 -16.39 3.49 -16.63
CA ASP A 366 -17.26 2.31 -16.51
C ASP A 366 -16.50 1.01 -16.80
N ASP A 367 -15.64 1.00 -17.83
CA ASP A 367 -14.89 -0.17 -18.25
C ASP A 367 -13.82 -0.57 -17.21
N LEU A 368 -13.12 0.41 -16.64
CA LEU A 368 -12.13 0.19 -15.60
C LEU A 368 -12.78 -0.20 -14.28
N ALA A 369 -13.89 0.43 -13.89
CA ALA A 369 -14.64 0.07 -12.69
C ALA A 369 -15.14 -1.39 -12.77
N GLU A 370 -15.66 -1.81 -13.93
CA GLU A 370 -16.04 -3.21 -14.16
C GLU A 370 -14.87 -4.17 -14.07
N ARG A 371 -13.71 -3.83 -14.66
CA ARG A 371 -12.50 -4.65 -14.58
C ARG A 371 -12.03 -4.77 -13.14
N PHE A 372 -12.05 -3.67 -12.39
CA PHE A 372 -11.64 -3.64 -10.99
C PHE A 372 -12.57 -4.48 -10.11
N ALA A 373 -13.89 -4.36 -10.30
CA ALA A 373 -14.89 -5.18 -9.63
C ALA A 373 -14.66 -6.69 -9.86
N LYS A 374 -14.26 -7.09 -11.09
CA LYS A 374 -13.95 -8.49 -11.42
C LYS A 374 -12.71 -9.02 -10.68
N LEU A 375 -11.74 -8.17 -10.34
CA LEU A 375 -10.54 -8.59 -9.59
C LEU A 375 -10.86 -9.00 -8.14
N GLY A 376 -11.89 -8.41 -7.55
CA GLY A 376 -12.39 -8.75 -6.21
C GLY A 376 -13.04 -10.13 -6.10
N ARG A 377 -13.31 -10.78 -7.25
CA ARG A 377 -14.15 -12.00 -7.38
C ARG A 377 -15.63 -11.77 -6.99
N GLY A 378 -16.11 -10.53 -7.13
CA GLY A 378 -17.25 -10.00 -6.39
C GLY A 378 -16.73 -9.08 -5.28
#